data_AF-A0A7V6A3I3-F1
#
_entry.id   AF-A0A7V6A3I3-F1
#
_cell.length_a   1.000
_cell.length_b   1.000
_cell.length_c   1.000
_cell.angle_alpha   90.00
_cell.angle_beta   90.00
_cell.angle_gamma   90.00
#
_symmetry.space_group_name_H-M   'P 1'
#
loop_
_entity.id
_entity.type
_entity.pdbx_description
1 polymer ?
#
loop_
_entity_poly.entity_id
_entity_poly.type
_entity_poly.pdbx_seq_one_letter_code
_entity_poly.pdbx_strand_id
1 'polypeptide(L)' 'AQMRVMIKRILRKHGYPPDKQEKATQTVLEQAEVICGEWAEGS' A
#
# COMPACT_ATOMS: atom_id res chain seq x y z
N ALA A 1 -6.07 -9.78 4.49
CA ALA A 1 -6.50 -8.62 3.68
C ALA A 1 -6.03 -8.77 2.24
N GLN A 2 -6.93 -8.70 1.25
CA GLN A 2 -6.59 -8.84 -0.18
C GLN A 2 -5.67 -7.72 -0.69
N MET A 3 -5.82 -6.50 -0.16
CA MET A 3 -4.99 -5.34 -0.52
C MET A 3 -3.49 -5.59 -0.26
N ARG A 4 -3.13 -6.16 0.90
CA ARG A 4 -1.74 -6.52 1.24
C ARG A 4 -1.14 -7.52 0.23
N VAL A 5 -1.95 -8.47 -0.27
CA VAL A 5 -1.50 -9.44 -1.29
C VAL A 5 -1.23 -8.75 -2.62
N MET A 6 -2.12 -7.82 -3.02
CA MET A 6 -1.97 -7.06 -4.26
C MET A 6 -0.74 -6.16 -4.23
N ILE A 7 -0.54 -5.42 -3.14
CA ILE A 7 0.64 -4.56 -2.95
C ILE A 7 1.92 -5.39 -3.04
N LYS A 8 2.01 -6.52 -2.31
CA LYS A 8 3.18 -7.42 -2.39
C LYS A 8 3.42 -7.96 -3.81
N ARG A 9 2.36 -8.24 -4.57
CA ARG A 9 2.47 -8.67 -5.98
C ARG A 9 3.05 -7.57 -6.86
N ILE A 10 2.63 -6.32 -6.68
CA ILE A 10 3.15 -5.15 -7.40
C ILE A 10 4.63 -4.93 -7.05
N LEU A 11 4.97 -4.92 -5.76
CA LEU A 11 6.35 -4.76 -5.29
C LEU A 11 7.29 -5.82 -5.89
N ARG A 12 6.86 -7.09 -5.93
CA ARG A 12 7.62 -8.17 -6.59
C ARG A 12 7.77 -7.95 -8.09
N LYS A 13 6.69 -7.54 -8.77
CA LYS A 13 6.71 -7.25 -10.22
C LYS A 13 7.74 -6.17 -10.58
N HIS A 14 7.97 -5.21 -9.69
CA HIS A 14 8.93 -4.13 -9.88
C HIS A 14 10.30 -4.37 -9.22
N GLY A 15 10.59 -5.60 -8.79
CA GLY A 15 11.91 -5.96 -8.24
C GLY A 15 12.20 -5.41 -6.86
N TYR A 16 11.17 -5.05 -6.08
CA TYR A 16 11.36 -4.47 -4.75
C TYR A 16 11.93 -5.52 -3.77
N PRO A 17 13.00 -5.19 -3.02
CA PRO A 17 13.68 -6.13 -2.14
C PRO A 17 12.73 -6.79 -1.11
N PRO A 18 12.77 -8.13 -0.94
CA PRO A 18 11.82 -8.85 -0.10
C PRO A 18 11.85 -8.41 1.37
N ASP A 19 13.02 -8.04 1.89
CA ASP A 19 13.25 -7.49 3.23
C ASP A 19 12.60 -6.11 3.43
N LYS A 20 12.38 -5.35 2.35
CA LYS A 20 11.75 -4.02 2.38
C LYS A 20 10.26 -4.06 2.06
N GLN A 21 9.74 -5.17 1.53
CA GLN A 21 8.35 -5.27 1.08
C GLN A 21 7.34 -5.01 2.20
N GLU A 22 7.64 -5.42 3.43
CA GLU A 22 6.74 -5.24 4.56
C GLU A 22 6.54 -3.76 4.89
N LYS A 23 7.64 -3.01 5.06
CA LYS A 23 7.60 -1.57 5.30
C LYS A 23 6.91 -0.83 4.16
N ALA A 24 7.23 -1.16 2.90
CA ALA A 24 6.57 -0.55 1.75
C ALA A 24 5.06 -0.86 1.71
N THR A 25 4.66 -2.08 2.07
CA THR A 25 3.24 -2.45 2.15
C THR A 25 2.52 -1.63 3.22
N GLN A 26 3.16 -1.42 4.37
CA GLN A 26 2.59 -0.63 5.47
C GLN A 26 2.41 0.83 5.07
N THR A 27 3.43 1.46 4.46
CA THR A 27 3.34 2.85 3.99
C THR A 27 2.23 3.06 2.96
N VAL A 28 2.03 2.12 2.02
CA VAL A 28 0.93 2.23 1.04
C VAL A 28 -0.44 2.16 1.71
N LEU A 29 -0.60 1.38 2.78
CA LEU A 29 -1.86 1.32 3.52
C LEU A 29 -2.12 2.61 4.28
N GLU A 30 -1.12 3.15 4.97
CA GLU A 30 -1.22 4.44 5.66
C GLU A 30 -1.60 5.58 4.71
N GLN A 31 -0.97 5.62 3.53
CA GLN A 31 -1.31 6.59 2.49
C GLN A 31 -2.74 6.41 1.97
N ALA A 32 -3.18 5.16 1.77
CA ALA A 32 -4.55 4.87 1.35
C ALA A 32 -5.58 5.33 2.38
N GLU A 33 -5.30 5.18 3.68
CA GLU A 33 -6.18 5.66 4.75
C GLU A 33 -6.32 7.18 4.74
N VAL A 34 -5.20 7.91 4.60
CA VAL A 34 -5.21 9.39 4.50
C VAL A 34 -5.99 9.85 3.27
N ILE A 35 -5.68 9.32 2.09
CA ILE A 35 -6.33 9.71 0.83
C ILE A 35 -7.82 9.41 0.87
N CYS A 36 -8.23 8.22 1.34
CA CYS A 36 -9.65 7.87 1.44
C CYS A 36 -10.40 8.77 2.44
N GLY A 37 -9.76 9.17 3.54
CA GLY A 37 -10.32 10.14 4.49
C GLY A 37 -10.54 11.51 3.84
N GLU A 38 -9.52 12.05 3.18
CA GLU A 38 -9.60 13.33 2.47
C GLU A 38 -10.71 13.35 1.40
N TRP A 39 -10.87 12.24 0.67
CA TRP A 39 -11.88 12.15 -0.40
C TRP A 39 -13.30 12.08 0.17
N ALA A 40 -13.49 11.41 1.31
CA ALA A 40 -14.79 11.32 1.98
C ALA A 40 -15.19 12.62 2.69
N GLU A 41 -14.23 13.42 3.16
CA GLU A 41 -14.47 14.71 3.83
C GLU A 41 -14.67 15.87 2.82
N GLY A 42 -14.10 15.76 1.62
CA GLY A 42 -14.19 16.76 0.56
C GLY A 42 -15.31 16.53 -0.47
N SER A 43 -16.20 15.54 -0.26
CA SER A 43 -17.35 15.24 -1.15
C SER A 43 -18.72 15.51 -0.53
#